data_AF-A0A359FZB7-F1
#
_entry.id   AF-A0A359FZB7-F1
#
_cell.length_a   1.000
_cell.length_b   1.000
_cell.length_c   1.000
_cell.angle_alpha   90.00
_cell.angle_beta   90.00
_cell.angle_gamma   90.00
#
_symmetry.space_group_name_H-M   'P 1'
#
loop_
_entity.id
_entity.type
_entity.pdbx_description
1 polymer ?
#
loop_
_entity_poly.entity_id
_entity_poly.type
_entity_poly.pdbx_seq_one_letter_code
_entity_poly.pdbx_strand_id
1 'polypeptide(L)' 'PLYGSGGLATYLSLNPGLVNNQADNIIWDAPEKEQQIELINIFGSNVNLCNVAPNDVLALEAIRLGLHSSTLSALIAEKK' A
#
# COMPACT_ATOMS: atom_id res chain seq x y z
N PRO A 1 -6.46 -14.68 -5.78
CA PRO A 1 -6.59 -13.79 -4.61
C PRO A 1 -5.52 -12.68 -4.67
N LEU A 2 -5.83 -11.48 -4.16
CA LEU A 2 -4.89 -10.34 -4.11
C LEU A 2 -3.53 -10.72 -3.51
N TYR A 3 -3.49 -11.72 -2.63
CA TYR A 3 -2.28 -12.16 -1.93
C TYR A 3 -1.84 -13.61 -2.28
N GLY A 4 -2.25 -14.14 -3.44
CA GLY A 4 -1.89 -15.50 -3.92
C GLY A 4 -0.65 -15.54 -4.83
N SER A 5 -0.33 -16.69 -5.42
CA SER A 5 0.88 -16.87 -6.28
C SER A 5 0.96 -15.96 -7.51
N GLY A 6 -0.18 -15.52 -8.06
CA GLY A 6 -0.25 -14.45 -9.07
C GLY A 6 -0.45 -13.05 -8.46
N GLY A 7 -0.95 -13.00 -7.22
CA GLY A 7 -1.01 -11.82 -6.37
C GLY A 7 -1.66 -10.57 -6.95
N LEU A 8 -1.28 -9.44 -6.34
CA LEU A 8 -1.71 -8.10 -6.67
C LEU A 8 -1.21 -7.70 -8.06
N ALA A 9 0.01 -8.09 -8.43
CA ALA A 9 0.58 -7.81 -9.75
C ALA A 9 -0.27 -8.37 -10.90
N THR A 10 -0.77 -9.61 -10.80
CA THR A 10 -1.66 -10.18 -11.82
C THR A 10 -3.02 -9.49 -11.81
N TYR A 11 -3.54 -9.14 -10.63
CA TYR A 11 -4.81 -8.44 -10.55
C TYR A 11 -4.75 -7.05 -11.21
N LEU A 12 -3.66 -6.32 -11.01
CA LEU A 12 -3.46 -4.99 -11.60
C LEU A 12 -3.18 -5.07 -13.10
N SER A 13 -2.47 -6.09 -13.59
CA SER A 13 -2.27 -6.26 -15.04
C SER A 13 -3.57 -6.54 -15.79
N LEU A 14 -4.52 -7.22 -15.15
CA LEU A 14 -5.86 -7.44 -15.68
C LEU A 14 -6.77 -6.22 -15.55
N ASN A 15 -6.44 -5.26 -14.68
CA ASN A 15 -7.25 -4.08 -14.38
C ASN A 15 -6.43 -2.78 -14.42
N PRO A 16 -5.89 -2.38 -15.59
CA PRO A 16 -4.97 -1.24 -15.70
C PRO A 16 -5.60 0.11 -15.30
N GLY A 17 -6.94 0.22 -15.33
CA GLY A 17 -7.65 1.43 -14.91
C GLY A 17 -7.52 1.75 -13.42
N LEU A 18 -7.20 0.75 -12.57
CA LEU A 18 -7.06 0.94 -11.13
C LEU A 18 -5.80 1.73 -10.75
N VAL A 19 -4.77 1.69 -11.60
CA VAL A 19 -3.50 2.40 -11.39
C VAL A 19 -3.61 3.89 -11.76
N ASN A 20 -4.59 4.26 -12.60
CA ASN A 20 -4.69 5.59 -13.22
C ASN A 20 -5.75 6.50 -12.56
N ASN A 21 -5.70 6.70 -11.24
CA ASN A 21 -6.57 7.59 -10.43
C ASN A 21 -7.93 7.03 -9.97
N GLN A 22 -8.20 5.72 -10.07
CA GLN A 22 -9.39 5.13 -9.42
C GLN A 22 -9.11 4.60 -8.01
N ALA A 23 -7.84 4.53 -7.59
CA ALA A 23 -7.45 4.06 -6.27
C ALA A 23 -8.09 4.84 -5.11
N ASP A 24 -8.33 6.15 -5.30
CA ASP A 24 -8.95 7.02 -4.30
C ASP A 24 -10.41 6.64 -3.98
N ASN A 25 -11.10 5.98 -4.92
CA ASN A 25 -12.49 5.52 -4.75
C ASN A 25 -12.58 4.08 -4.24
N ILE A 26 -11.45 3.44 -3.98
CA ILE A 26 -11.36 2.02 -3.60
C ILE A 26 -10.72 1.92 -2.23
N ILE A 27 -11.23 0.99 -1.43
CA ILE A 27 -10.64 0.58 -0.15
C ILE A 27 -10.12 -0.85 -0.30
N TRP A 28 -8.87 -1.07 0.06
CA TRP A 28 -8.19 -2.36 -0.07
C TRP A 28 -8.11 -3.08 1.28
N ASP A 29 -8.42 -4.37 1.30
CA ASP A 29 -8.40 -5.22 2.50
C ASP A 29 -6.97 -5.63 2.85
N ALA A 30 -6.39 -5.08 3.92
CA ALA A 30 -4.98 -5.25 4.27
C ALA A 30 -4.77 -5.56 5.77
N PRO A 31 -5.22 -6.74 6.25
CA PRO A 31 -5.06 -7.13 7.65
C PRO A 31 -3.60 -7.27 8.10
N GLU A 32 -2.71 -7.70 7.20
CA GLU A 32 -1.29 -7.95 7.53
C GLU A 32 -0.39 -6.77 7.13
N LYS A 33 0.72 -6.57 7.86
CA LYS A 33 1.65 -5.45 7.63
C LYS A 33 2.29 -5.47 6.25
N GLU A 34 2.67 -6.63 5.77
CA GLU A 34 3.31 -6.79 4.46
C GLU A 34 2.37 -6.30 3.35
N GLN A 35 1.07 -6.54 3.48
CA GLN A 35 0.05 -6.11 2.53
C GLN A 35 -0.13 -4.59 2.53
N GLN A 36 -0.09 -3.97 3.71
CA GLN A 36 -0.13 -2.51 3.86
C GLN A 36 1.07 -1.85 3.16
N ILE A 37 2.27 -2.40 3.36
CA ILE A 37 3.50 -1.92 2.74
C ILE A 37 3.44 -2.07 1.22
N GLU A 38 3.01 -3.23 0.71
CA GLU A 38 2.90 -3.49 -0.72
C GLU A 38 1.94 -2.50 -1.40
N LEU A 39 0.75 -2.30 -0.83
CA LEU A 39 -0.25 -1.38 -1.37
C LEU A 39 0.21 0.08 -1.32
N ILE A 40 0.88 0.51 -0.24
CA ILE A 40 1.46 1.85 -0.13
C ILE A 40 2.56 2.07 -1.18
N ASN A 41 3.40 1.06 -1.43
CA ASN A 41 4.45 1.17 -2.43
C ASN A 41 3.90 1.26 -3.87
N ILE A 42 2.75 0.62 -4.15
CA ILE A 42 2.15 0.60 -5.49
C ILE A 42 1.29 1.84 -5.74
N PHE A 43 0.41 2.19 -4.80
CA PHE A 43 -0.59 3.26 -4.97
C PHE A 43 -0.20 4.58 -4.31
N GLY A 44 0.83 4.57 -3.47
CA GLY A 44 1.27 5.73 -2.70
C GLY A 44 0.74 5.76 -1.27
N SER A 45 1.28 6.69 -0.49
CA SER A 45 1.00 6.86 0.94
C SER A 45 -0.44 7.27 1.28
N ASN A 46 -1.27 7.61 0.30
CA ASN A 46 -2.68 8.00 0.50
C ASN A 46 -3.68 6.88 0.16
N VAL A 47 -3.23 5.67 -0.18
CA VAL A 47 -4.13 4.54 -0.49
C VAL A 47 -5.08 4.24 0.67
N ASN A 48 -6.37 4.03 0.37
CA ASN A 48 -7.33 3.65 1.41
C ASN A 48 -7.19 2.16 1.75
N LEU A 49 -7.03 1.85 3.03
CA LEU A 49 -6.87 0.49 3.54
C LEU A 49 -7.97 0.18 4.56
N CYS A 50 -8.48 -1.05 4.57
CA CYS A 50 -9.36 -1.58 5.61
C CYS A 50 -8.77 -2.82 6.28
N ASN A 51 -9.45 -3.26 7.35
CA ASN A 51 -9.10 -4.43 8.15
C ASN A 51 -7.74 -4.36 8.87
N VAL A 52 -7.15 -3.16 8.94
CA VAL A 52 -5.94 -2.89 9.71
C VAL A 52 -6.25 -3.08 11.20
N ALA A 53 -5.45 -3.92 11.87
CA ALA A 53 -5.59 -4.14 13.30
C ALA A 53 -5.39 -2.82 14.07
N PRO A 54 -6.18 -2.53 15.12
CA PRO A 54 -6.06 -1.29 15.89
C PRO A 54 -4.64 -1.04 16.44
N ASN A 55 -3.93 -2.11 16.80
CA ASN A 55 -2.56 -2.02 17.30
C ASN A 55 -1.52 -1.65 16.23
N ASP A 56 -1.86 -1.77 14.95
CA ASP A 56 -0.95 -1.51 13.83
C ASP A 56 -1.15 -0.13 13.22
N VAL A 57 -2.14 0.65 13.67
CA VAL A 57 -2.45 1.99 13.14
C VAL A 57 -1.24 2.93 13.22
N LEU A 58 -0.49 2.91 14.32
CA LEU A 58 0.72 3.74 14.46
C LEU A 58 1.84 3.29 13.52
N ALA A 59 1.99 1.97 13.33
CA ALA A 59 2.99 1.43 12.42
C ALA A 59 2.61 1.78 10.96
N LEU A 60 1.33 1.68 10.61
CA LEU A 60 0.81 2.09 9.31
C LEU A 60 1.11 3.56 9.02
N GLU A 61 0.89 4.46 9.99
CA GLU A 61 1.17 5.88 9.79
C GLU A 61 2.67 6.15 9.62
N ALA A 62 3.52 5.45 10.38
CA ALA A 62 4.98 5.51 10.19
C ALA A 62 5.39 5.05 8.78
N ILE A 63 4.73 4.01 8.24
CA ILE A 63 4.96 3.53 6.87
C ILE A 63 4.52 4.61 5.86
N ARG A 64 3.35 5.21 6.02
CA ARG A 64 2.82 6.28 5.14
C ARG A 64 3.73 7.50 5.10
N LEU A 65 4.33 7.86 6.23
CA LEU A 65 5.27 8.98 6.35
C LEU A 65 6.70 8.66 5.88
N GLY A 66 6.98 7.42 5.47
CA GLY A 66 8.34 7.01 5.09
C GLY A 66 9.31 6.89 6.29
N LEU A 67 8.78 6.82 7.51
CA LEU A 67 9.57 6.70 8.74
C LEU A 67 9.87 5.24 9.12
N HIS A 68 9.28 4.29 8.40
CA HIS A 68 9.56 2.87 8.55
C HIS A 68 10.68 2.43 7.60
N SER A 69 11.50 1.46 8.00
CA SER A 69 12.65 0.99 7.21
C SER A 69 12.25 0.53 5.80
N SER A 70 11.05 -0.02 5.63
CA SER A 70 10.52 -0.50 4.34
C SER A 70 10.18 0.63 3.36
N THR A 71 9.92 1.86 3.84
CA THR A 71 9.54 3.01 3.02
C THR A 71 10.52 4.19 3.11
N LEU A 72 11.54 4.09 3.97
CA LEU A 72 12.56 5.13 4.18
C LEU A 72 13.29 5.54 2.89
N SER A 73 13.58 4.57 2.01
CA SER A 73 14.26 4.84 0.74
C SER A 73 13.48 5.80 -0.15
N ALA A 74 12.14 5.72 -0.14
CA ALA A 74 11.28 6.60 -0.92
C ALA A 74 11.35 8.05 -0.39
N LEU A 75 11.32 8.23 0.93
CA LEU A 75 11.44 9.54 1.58
C LEU A 75 12.79 10.21 1.29
N ILE A 76 13.89 9.45 1.33
CA ILE A 76 15.24 9.96 1.05
C ILE A 76 15.35 10.40 -0.42
N ALA A 77 14.74 9.66 -1.34
CA ALA A 77 14.78 9.97 -2.77
C ALA A 77 14.03 11.28 -3.10
N GLU A 78 12.90 11.57 -2.46
CA GLU A 78 12.14 12.83 -2.66
C GLU A 78 12.89 14.08 -2.18
N LYS A 79 13.77 13.94 -1.19
CA LYS A 79 14.49 15.06 -0.57
C LYS A 79 15.75 15.48 -1.33
N LYS A 80 16.10 14.80 -2.42
CA LYS A 80 17.31 15.01 -3.21
C LYS A 80 17.00 15.75 -4.51
#